data_AF-A0A3D5YKW2-F1
#
_entry.id   AF-A0A3D5YKW2-F1
#
_cell.length_a   1.000
_cell.length_b   1.000
_cell.length_c   1.000
_cell.angle_alpha   90.00
_cell.angle_beta   90.00
_cell.angle_gamma   90.00
#
_symmetry.space_group_name_H-M   'P 1'
#
loop_
_entity.id
_entity.type
_entity.pdbx_description
1 polymer ?
#
loop_
_entity_poly.entity_id
_entity_poly.type
_entity_poly.pdbx_seq_one_letter_code
_entity_poly.pdbx_strand_id
1 'polypeptide(L)'
;MCGIIGGIAERSVMPILLEGLRRLEYRGYDSSGIALLDVNHTIERIRALGKIKQLETKIDRARTVLSGNIGIAHTRWATHGIPSENNSHPHV
;
A
#
# COMPACT_ATOMS: atom_id res chain seq x y z
N MET A 1 0.72 -16.60 -0.31
CA MET A 1 1.91 -16.04 0.37
C MET A 1 1.70 -14.52 0.45
N CYS A 2 2.50 -13.70 1.12
CA CYS A 2 2.28 -12.24 1.13
C CYS A 2 3.55 -11.51 0.70
N GLY A 3 3.43 -10.22 0.41
CA GLY A 3 4.55 -9.34 0.10
C GLY A 3 4.58 -8.14 1.03
N ILE A 4 5.77 -7.76 1.50
CA ILE A 4 6.01 -6.55 2.29
C ILE A 4 7.10 -5.75 1.59
N ILE A 5 6.92 -4.44 1.53
CA ILE A 5 7.96 -3.50 1.16
C ILE A 5 7.95 -2.32 2.11
N GLY A 6 9.13 -1.83 2.47
CA GLY A 6 9.33 -0.60 3.23
C GLY A 6 10.34 0.30 2.52
N GLY A 7 10.25 1.59 2.75
CA GLY A 7 11.13 2.58 2.15
C GLY A 7 11.39 3.74 3.10
N ILE A 8 12.65 4.16 3.16
CA ILE A 8 13.11 5.38 3.82
C ILE A 8 14.05 6.06 2.82
N ALA A 9 13.77 7.31 2.48
CA ALA A 9 14.59 8.08 1.54
C ALA A 9 14.52 9.57 1.86
N GLU A 10 15.30 10.39 1.14
CA GLU A 10 15.20 11.85 1.20
C GLU A 10 14.12 12.41 0.24
N ARG A 11 13.58 11.56 -0.63
CA ARG A 11 12.52 11.87 -1.60
C ARG A 11 11.29 11.00 -1.33
N SER A 12 10.18 11.33 -1.99
CA SER A 12 8.96 10.53 -1.86
C SER A 12 9.22 9.05 -2.17
N VAL A 13 8.85 8.17 -1.24
CA VAL A 13 9.00 6.71 -1.41
C VAL A 13 7.83 6.10 -2.16
N MET A 14 6.78 6.88 -2.44
CA MET A 14 5.54 6.41 -3.08
C MET A 14 5.78 5.62 -4.37
N PRO A 15 6.57 6.11 -5.36
CA PRO A 15 6.79 5.37 -6.60
C PRO A 15 7.55 4.05 -6.39
N ILE A 16 8.47 4.03 -5.42
CA ILE A 16 9.30 2.86 -5.08
C ILE A 16 8.43 1.78 -4.45
N LEU A 17 7.57 2.16 -3.49
CA LEU A 17 6.65 1.23 -2.83
C LEU A 17 5.66 0.64 -3.82
N LEU A 18 5.09 1.45 -4.72
CA LEU A 18 4.13 0.99 -5.71
C LEU A 18 4.75 0.00 -6.71
N GLU A 19 5.96 0.28 -7.19
CA GLU A 19 6.69 -0.64 -8.06
C GLU A 19 7.06 -1.94 -7.34
N GLY A 20 7.46 -1.86 -6.08
CA GLY A 20 7.70 -3.04 -5.25
C GLY A 20 6.45 -3.90 -5.09
N LEU A 21 5.29 -3.29 -4.88
CA LEU A 21 4.02 -4.01 -4.82
C LEU A 21 3.71 -4.73 -6.14
N ARG A 22 3.94 -4.10 -7.30
CA ARG A 22 3.76 -4.76 -8.61
C ARG A 22 4.62 -6.02 -8.73
N ARG A 23 5.88 -5.93 -8.32
CA ARG A 23 6.81 -7.08 -8.32
C ARG A 23 6.42 -8.17 -7.33
N LEU A 24 5.69 -7.83 -6.26
CA LEU A 24 5.25 -8.75 -5.23
C LEU A 24 3.79 -9.23 -5.42
N GLU A 25 3.09 -8.78 -6.46
CA GLU A 25 1.68 -9.14 -6.70
C GLU A 25 1.50 -10.65 -6.86
N TYR A 26 2.46 -11.35 -7.46
CA TYR A 26 2.42 -12.80 -7.61
C TYR A 26 2.39 -13.55 -6.26
N ARG A 27 2.84 -12.92 -5.17
CA ARG A 27 2.81 -13.53 -3.84
C ARG A 27 1.41 -13.48 -3.23
N GLY A 28 0.67 -12.39 -3.47
CA GLY A 28 -0.69 -12.17 -2.98
C GLY A 28 -1.40 -11.03 -3.72
N TYR A 29 -2.68 -11.22 -4.04
CA TYR A 29 -3.45 -10.32 -4.90
C TYR A 29 -4.91 -10.17 -4.46
N ASP A 30 -5.27 -10.70 -3.29
CA ASP A 30 -6.64 -10.59 -2.77
C ASP A 30 -6.90 -9.17 -2.27
N SER A 31 -5.88 -8.51 -1.73
CA SER A 31 -5.94 -7.12 -1.33
C SER A 31 -4.55 -6.51 -1.13
N SER A 32 -4.46 -5.19 -1.11
CA SER A 32 -3.19 -4.46 -0.91
C SER A 32 -3.40 -3.13 -0.20
N GLY A 33 -2.30 -2.54 0.26
CA GLY A 33 -2.34 -1.22 0.86
C GLY A 33 -0.95 -0.63 1.07
N ILE A 34 -0.95 0.68 1.27
CA ILE A 34 0.23 1.51 1.47
C ILE A 34 -0.04 2.53 2.58
N ALA A 35 0.97 2.79 3.40
CA ALA A 35 0.97 3.84 4.39
C ALA A 35 2.25 4.67 4.25
N LEU A 36 2.12 5.98 4.28
CA LEU A 36 3.22 6.93 4.25
C LEU A 36 3.17 7.81 5.50
N LEU A 37 4.34 8.20 6.00
CA LEU A 37 4.49 9.27 6.97
C LEU A 37 4.72 10.58 6.21
N ASP A 38 3.80 11.54 6.36
CA ASP A 38 3.91 12.85 5.73
C ASP A 38 4.93 13.76 6.46
N VAL A 39 5.13 14.97 5.93
CA VAL A 39 6.03 15.99 6.51
C VAL A 39 5.57 16.53 7.86
N ASN A 40 4.29 16.35 8.21
CA ASN A 40 3.70 16.75 9.49
C ASN A 40 3.66 15.59 10.49
N HIS A 41 4.38 14.50 10.22
CA HIS A 41 4.38 13.28 11.03
C HIS A 41 3.00 12.62 11.17
N THR A 42 2.12 12.84 10.19
CA THR A 42 0.81 12.21 10.07
C THR A 42 0.90 11.00 9.16
N ILE A 43 0.25 9.90 9.57
CA ILE A 43 0.19 8.69 8.76
C ILE A 43 -1.00 8.79 7.80
N GLU A 44 -0.71 8.84 6.51
CA GLU A 44 -1.71 8.67 5.46
C GLU A 44 -1.70 7.24 4.95
N ARG A 45 -2.87 6.66 4.72
CA ARG A 45 -3.00 5.26 4.32
C ARG A 45 -4.11 5.07 3.30
N ILE A 46 -3.79 4.31 2.25
CA ILE A 46 -4.77 3.84 1.27
C ILE A 46 -4.70 2.33 1.18
N ARG A 47 -5.88 1.70 1.12
CA ARG A 47 -6.03 0.26 0.97
C ARG A 47 -7.02 -0.04 -0.14
N ALA A 48 -6.85 -1.19 -0.79
CA ALA A 48 -7.74 -1.65 -1.83
C ALA A 48 -7.98 -3.15 -1.73
N LEU A 49 -9.18 -3.55 -2.15
CA LEU A 49 -9.51 -4.94 -2.42
C LEU A 49 -9.04 -5.30 -3.83
N GLY A 50 -8.51 -6.52 -3.98
CA GLY A 50 -8.03 -7.06 -5.25
C GLY A 50 -6.59 -6.69 -5.57
N LYS A 51 -6.28 -6.79 -6.87
CA LYS A 51 -4.97 -6.57 -7.49
C LYS A 51 -4.43 -5.15 -7.28
N ILE A 52 -3.13 -4.97 -7.50
CA ILE A 52 -2.43 -3.68 -7.32
C ILE A 52 -3.07 -2.56 -8.13
N LYS A 53 -3.62 -2.87 -9.32
CA LYS A 53 -4.34 -1.90 -10.15
C LYS A 53 -5.50 -1.19 -9.42
N GLN A 54 -6.16 -1.87 -8.48
CA GLN A 54 -7.24 -1.26 -7.68
C GLN A 54 -6.69 -0.26 -6.67
N LEU A 55 -5.51 -0.53 -6.10
CA LEU A 55 -4.81 0.40 -5.23
C LEU A 55 -4.35 1.63 -6.01
N GLU A 56 -3.74 1.43 -7.19
CA GLU A 56 -3.33 2.51 -8.11
C GLU A 56 -4.51 3.43 -8.44
N THR A 57 -5.63 2.83 -8.87
CA THR A 57 -6.83 3.59 -9.21
C THR A 57 -7.35 4.43 -8.03
N LYS A 58 -7.23 3.93 -6.80
CA LYS A 58 -7.62 4.68 -5.60
C LYS A 58 -6.65 5.82 -5.27
N ILE A 59 -5.34 5.59 -5.43
CA ILE A 59 -4.32 6.62 -5.26
C ILE A 59 -4.55 7.75 -6.26
N ASP A 60 -4.77 7.41 -7.54
CA ASP A 60 -5.00 8.40 -8.60
C ASP A 60 -6.27 9.22 -8.40
N ARG A 61 -7.27 8.67 -7.70
CA ARG A 61 -8.54 9.33 -7.36
C ARG A 61 -8.52 10.04 -6.00
N ALA A 62 -7.43 9.92 -5.24
CA ALA A 62 -7.32 10.56 -3.94
C ALA A 62 -7.31 12.09 -4.13
N ARG A 63 -8.03 12.81 -3.26
CA ARG A 63 -8.07 14.29 -3.31
C ARG A 63 -6.73 14.91 -2.93
N THR A 64 -6.00 14.24 -2.04
CA THR A 64 -4.66 14.62 -1.60
C THR A 64 -3.62 13.71 -2.25
N VAL A 65 -2.52 14.32 -2.67
CA VAL A 65 -1.37 13.59 -3.17
C VAL A 65 -0.68 12.92 -1.99
N LEU A 66 -0.75 11.59 -1.92
CA LEU A 66 0.03 10.84 -0.94
C LEU A 66 1.52 11.08 -1.17
N SER A 67 2.17 11.73 -0.20
CA SER A 67 3.59 12.01 -0.25
C SER A 67 4.20 11.82 1.13
N GLY A 68 5.36 11.17 1.16
CA GLY A 68 6.08 10.87 2.37
C GLY A 68 7.43 10.26 2.04
N ASN A 69 8.40 10.50 2.91
CA ASN A 69 9.78 10.04 2.74
C ASN A 69 10.05 8.72 3.50
N ILE A 70 9.09 8.29 4.32
CA ILE A 70 9.05 7.02 5.03
C ILE A 70 7.71 6.35 4.73
N GLY A 71 7.72 5.04 4.47
CA GLY A 71 6.48 4.31 4.23
C GLY A 71 6.64 2.82 4.14
N ILE A 72 5.50 2.13 4.22
CA ILE A 72 5.37 0.68 4.11
C ILE A 72 4.20 0.32 3.21
N ALA A 73 4.30 -0.82 2.55
CA ALA A 73 3.22 -1.36 1.74
C ALA A 73 3.17 -2.89 1.80
N HIS A 74 2.00 -3.45 1.52
CA HIS A 74 1.76 -4.88 1.64
C HIS A 74 0.83 -5.42 0.55
N THR A 75 1.11 -6.63 0.09
CA THR A 75 0.20 -7.48 -0.69
C THR A 75 -0.28 -8.66 0.13
N ARG A 76 -1.60 -8.87 0.19
CA ARG A 76 -2.23 -9.88 1.03
C ARG A 76 -2.79 -11.03 0.17
N TRP A 77 -2.47 -12.25 0.59
CA TRP A 77 -3.23 -13.46 0.26
C TRP A 77 -4.03 -13.85 1.49
N ALA A 78 -5.36 -13.80 1.39
CA ALA A 78 -6.24 -14.07 2.51
C ALA A 78 -6.45 -15.58 2.70
N THR A 79 -5.95 -16.12 3.82
CA THR A 79 -6.28 -17.50 4.26
C THR A 79 -7.36 -17.52 5.34
N HIS A 80 -7.46 -16.44 6.12
CA HIS A 80 -8.49 -16.22 7.13
C HIS A 80 -9.07 -14.80 7.04
N GLY A 81 -10.38 -14.71 7.30
CA GLY A 81 -11.15 -13.49 7.11
C GLY A 81 -11.36 -13.15 5.64
N ILE A 82 -12.53 -12.62 5.30
CA ILE A 82 -12.85 -12.26 3.92
C ILE A 82 -11.83 -11.23 3.39
N PRO A 83 -11.39 -11.33 2.11
CA PRO A 83 -10.77 -10.23 1.41
C PRO A 83 -11.67 -9.00 1.52
N SER A 84 -11.19 -7.97 2.20
CA SER A 84 -11.88 -6.68 2.33
C SER A 84 -10.84 -5.59 2.52
N GLU A 85 -11.21 -4.36 2.19
CA GLU A 85 -10.36 -3.22 2.49
C GLU A 85 -10.06 -3.10 3.99
N ASN A 86 -11.02 -3.45 4.85
CA ASN A 86 -10.82 -3.41 6.29
C ASN A 86 -9.75 -4.40 6.79
N ASN A 87 -9.68 -5.57 6.16
CA ASN A 87 -8.71 -6.61 6.48
C ASN A 87 -7.38 -6.45 5.71
N SER A 88 -7.27 -5.46 4.83
CA SER A 88 -6.01 -5.14 4.15
C SER A 88 -5.02 -4.51 5.12
N HIS A 89 -3.75 -4.85 4.97
CA HIS A 89 -2.65 -4.19 5.67
C HIS A 89 -2.22 -2.93 4.89
N PRO A 90 -1.49 -1.98 5.50
CA PRO A 90 -1.15 -1.89 6.92
C PRO A 90 -2.36 -1.64 7.84
N HIS A 91 -2.33 -2.18 9.06
CA HIS A 91 -3.31 -1.86 10.11
C HIS A 91 -2.84 -0.65 10.94
N VAL A 92 -3.78 0.07 11.55
CA VAL A 92 -3.56 1.20 12.47
C VAL A 92 -4.50 1.00 13.65
#